data_AF-A0A2H5W3W9-F1
#
_entry.id   AF-A0A2H5W3W9-F1
#
_cell.length_a   1.000
_cell.length_b   1.000
_cell.length_c   1.000
_cell.angle_alpha   90.00
_cell.angle_beta   90.00
_cell.angle_gamma   90.00
#
_symmetry.space_group_name_H-M   'P 1'
#
loop_
_entity.id
_entity.type
_entity.pdbx_description
1 polymer ?
#
loop_
_entity_poly.entity_id
_entity_poly.type
_entity_poly.pdbx_seq_one_letter_code
_entity_poly.pdbx_strand_id
1 'polypeptide(L)' 'MPVLDHVEVYEVFARHRREEPLRHVGTVTAPNAEMARLYARVIYDEDMWDAMVVVPRSAMMPVEPRYGGSSRRFGHE' A
#
# COMPACT_ATOMS: atom_id res chain seq x y z
N MET A 1 -26.97 6.33 -14.29
CA MET A 1 -26.22 5.61 -13.26
C MET A 1 -25.14 6.55 -12.76
N PRO A 2 -25.16 7.02 -11.50
CA PRO A 2 -24.04 7.78 -10.98
C PRO A 2 -22.89 6.80 -10.82
N VAL A 3 -21.85 7.00 -11.61
CA VAL A 3 -20.54 6.41 -11.38
C VAL A 3 -20.06 6.93 -10.02
N LEU A 4 -19.72 6.03 -9.10
CA LEU A 4 -19.02 6.42 -7.87
C LEU A 4 -17.61 6.84 -8.31
N ASP A 5 -17.48 8.06 -8.83
CA ASP A 5 -16.31 8.52 -9.61
C ASP A 5 -15.02 8.63 -8.79
N HIS A 6 -15.09 8.40 -7.48
CA HIS A 6 -13.94 8.55 -6.58
C HIS A 6 -13.78 7.31 -5.71
N VAL A 7 -13.12 6.31 -6.28
CA VAL A 7 -12.53 5.22 -5.50
C VAL A 7 -11.02 5.42 -5.44
N GLU A 8 -10.46 5.24 -4.25
CA GLU A 8 -9.03 5.35 -4.00
C GLU A 8 -8.45 3.98 -3.62
N VAL A 9 -7.19 3.76 -3.96
CA VAL A 9 -6.43 2.57 -3.58
C VAL A 9 -5.82 2.79 -2.19
N TYR A 10 -6.09 1.86 -1.29
CA TYR A 10 -5.52 1.80 0.04
C TYR A 10 -4.61 0.59 0.15
N GLU A 11 -3.47 0.79 0.80
CA GLU A 11 -2.46 -0.22 1.05
C GLU A 11 -2.64 -0.74 2.47
N VAL A 12 -2.64 -2.05 2.63
CA VAL A 12 -2.99 -2.74 3.87
C VAL A 12 -1.72 -3.31 4.47
N PHE A 13 -1.51 -3.00 5.75
CA PHE A 13 -0.39 -3.47 6.53
C PHE A 13 -0.91 -4.23 7.76
N ALA A 14 -0.31 -5.38 8.07
CA ALA A 14 -0.69 -6.16 9.23
C ALA A 14 0.52 -6.85 9.90
N ARG A 15 0.33 -7.28 11.15
CA ARG A 15 1.29 -8.08 11.92
C ARG A 15 0.58 -9.04 12.86
N HIS A 16 1.16 -10.21 13.11
CA HIS A 16 0.58 -11.21 14.03
C HIS A 16 0.96 -10.96 15.49
N ARG A 17 2.14 -10.36 15.73
CA ARG A 17 2.65 -10.09 17.08
C ARG A 17 3.08 -8.64 17.22
N ARG A 18 2.93 -8.09 18.43
CA ARG A 18 3.31 -6.70 18.74
C ARG A 18 4.76 -6.35 18.46
N GLU A 19 5.62 -7.35 18.59
CA GLU A 19 7.07 -7.24 18.44
C GLU A 19 7.51 -7.29 16.97
N GLU A 20 6.60 -7.72 16.07
CA GLU A 20 6.88 -7.80 14.63
C GLU A 20 6.62 -6.45 13.94
N PRO A 21 7.41 -6.13 12.89
CA PRO A 21 7.12 -4.98 12.06
C PRO A 21 5.80 -5.19 11.30
N LEU A 22 5.10 -4.09 11.03
CA LEU A 22 3.99 -4.09 10.08
C LEU A 22 4.50 -4.50 8.70
N ARG A 23 3.88 -5.52 8.11
CA ARG A 23 4.19 -6.00 6.76
C ARG A 23 3.07 -5.62 5.81
N HIS A 24 3.43 -5.27 4.59
CA HIS A 24 2.43 -5.06 3.54
C HIS A 24 1.79 -6.41 3.18
N VAL A 25 0.46 -6.49 3.27
CA VAL A 25 -0.31 -7.72 3.01
C VAL A 25 -1.15 -7.63 1.73
N GLY A 26 -1.35 -6.42 1.20
CA GLY A 26 -2.02 -6.19 -0.08
C GLY A 26 -2.79 -4.89 -0.11
N THR A 27 -3.75 -4.78 -1.03
CA THR A 27 -4.43 -3.51 -1.31
C THR A 27 -5.95 -3.68 -1.39
N VAL A 28 -6.69 -2.64 -1.05
CA VAL A 28 -8.15 -2.56 -1.23
C VAL A 28 -8.52 -1.27 -1.97
N THR A 29 -9.57 -1.34 -2.78
CA THR A 29 -10.13 -0.16 -3.45
C THR A 29 -11.42 0.24 -2.74
N ALA A 30 -11.52 1.48 -2.29
CA ALA A 30 -12.67 1.95 -1.50
C ALA A 30 -12.98 3.43 -1.77
N PRO A 31 -14.25 3.85 -1.59
CA PRO A 31 -14.65 5.24 -1.79
C PRO A 31 -14.18 6.18 -0.67
N ASN A 32 -13.81 5.64 0.50
CA ASN A 32 -13.31 6.40 1.64
C ASN A 32 -12.61 5.47 2.65
N ALA A 33 -11.96 6.08 3.66
CA ALA A 33 -11.20 5.35 4.67
C ALA A 33 -12.05 4.38 5.52
N GLU A 34 -13.31 4.71 5.81
CA GLU A 34 -14.18 3.84 6.61
C GLU A 34 -14.52 2.55 5.85
N MET A 35 -14.85 2.68 4.56
CA MET A 35 -15.06 1.52 3.68
C MET A 35 -13.77 0.74 3.47
N ALA A 36 -12.61 1.41 3.36
CA ALA A 36 -11.32 0.74 3.25
C ALA A 36 -11.02 -0.14 4.47
N ARG A 37 -11.29 0.36 5.68
CA ARG A 37 -11.14 -0.40 6.95
C ARG A 37 -12.05 -1.63 6.97
N LEU A 38 -13.31 -1.47 6.56
CA LEU A 38 -14.27 -2.57 6.51
C LEU A 38 -13.83 -3.63 5.50
N TYR A 39 -13.44 -3.22 4.28
CA TYR A 39 -13.01 -4.13 3.23
C TYR A 39 -11.73 -4.87 3.62
N ALA A 40 -10.74 -4.17 4.19
CA ALA A 40 -9.52 -4.81 4.67
C ALA A 40 -9.81 -5.86 5.75
N ARG A 41 -10.72 -5.56 6.69
CA ARG A 41 -11.14 -6.54 7.70
C ARG A 41 -11.79 -7.77 7.07
N VAL A 42 -12.69 -7.59 6.10
CA VAL A 42 -13.40 -8.72 5.46
C VAL A 42 -12.48 -9.57 4.59
N ILE A 43 -11.59 -8.93 3.83
CA ILE A 43 -10.71 -9.61 2.87
C ILE A 43 -9.57 -10.34 3.57
N TYR A 44 -9.05 -9.76 4.65
CA TYR A 44 -7.87 -10.28 5.36
C TYR A 44 -8.22 -10.86 6.74
N ASP A 45 -9.45 -11.34 6.97
CA ASP A 45 -9.90 -11.88 8.27
C ASP A 45 -9.32 -13.27 8.61
N GLU A 46 -8.55 -13.87 7.69
CA GLU A 46 -8.13 -15.28 7.79
C GLU A 46 -7.07 -15.55 8.88
N ASP A 47 -6.44 -14.49 9.38
CA ASP A 47 -5.32 -14.56 10.32
C ASP A 47 -5.64 -13.83 11.64
N MET A 48 -5.10 -14.35 12.75
CA MET A 48 -5.17 -13.68 14.06
C MET A 48 -4.22 -12.48 14.12
N TRP A 49 -4.57 -11.38 13.45
CA TRP A 49 -3.77 -10.16 13.43
C TRP A 49 -3.80 -9.44 14.80
N ASP A 50 -2.63 -9.08 15.33
CA ASP A 50 -2.53 -8.18 16.50
C ASP A 50 -2.86 -6.74 16.09
N ALA A 51 -2.49 -6.34 14.87
CA ALA A 51 -2.83 -5.04 14.33
C ALA A 51 -2.98 -5.08 12.80
N MET A 52 -3.92 -4.29 12.29
CA MET A 52 -4.14 -4.03 10.86
C MET A 52 -4.35 -2.54 10.64
N VAL A 53 -3.68 -1.98 9.63
CA VAL A 53 -3.69 -0.56 9.29
C VAL A 53 -3.89 -0.40 7.78
N VAL A 54 -4.68 0.58 7.39
CA VAL A 54 -4.88 0.97 5.98
C VAL A 54 -4.30 2.36 5.74
N VAL A 55 -3.62 2.55 4.62
CA VAL A 55 -2.99 3.82 4.23
C VAL A 55 -3.43 4.17 2.81
N PRO A 56 -4.04 5.35 2.56
CA PRO A 56 -4.34 5.76 1.19
C PRO A 56 -3.04 5.86 0.39
N ARG A 57 -3.02 5.32 -0.83
CA ARG A 57 -1.83 5.35 -1.69
C ARG A 57 -1.39 6.80 -1.98
N SER A 58 -2.32 7.76 -1.99
CA SER A 58 -2.00 9.19 -2.13
C SER A 58 -1.13 9.76 -1.00
N ALA A 59 -1.11 9.12 0.17
CA ALA A 59 -0.25 9.53 1.29
C ALA A 59 1.17 8.95 1.22
N MET A 60 1.45 8.06 0.28
CA MET A 60 2.80 7.50 0.10
C MET A 60 3.68 8.49 -0.65
N MET A 61 4.83 8.81 -0.06
CA MET A 61 5.83 9.66 -0.70
C MET A 61 6.86 8.78 -1.41
N PRO A 62 6.95 8.81 -2.75
CA PRO A 62 7.99 8.09 -3.45
C PRO A 62 9.34 8.71 -3.11
N VAL A 63 10.32 7.85 -2.83
CA VAL A 63 11.71 8.26 -2.73
C VAL A 63 12.35 7.96 -4.07
N GLU A 64 12.86 9.00 -4.75
CA GLU A 64 13.63 8.79 -5.97
C GLU A 64 14.79 7.82 -5.67
N PRO A 65 14.95 6.76 -6.48
CA PRO A 65 16.15 5.97 -6.40
C PRO A 65 17.34 6.90 -6.58
N ARG A 66 18.33 6.83 -5.68
CA ARG A 66 19.62 7.47 -5.94
C ARG A 66 20.24 6.76 -7.14
N TYR A 67 19.89 7.20 -8.35
CA TYR A 67 20.62 6.90 -9.57
C TYR A 67 21.99 7.61 -9.46
N GLY A 68 22.88 7.01 -8.67
CA GLY A 68 24.29 7.35 -8.68
C GLY A 68 24.95 6.60 -9.83
N GLY A 69 25.31 7.33 -10.88
CA GLY A 69 26.18 6.82 -11.93
C GLY A 69 25.49 6.64 -13.26
N SER A 70 25.31 7.74 -13.97
CA SER A 70 25.38 7.74 -15.42
C SER A 70 26.71 7.10 -15.85
N SER A 71 26.70 5.79 -16.15
CA SER A 71 27.66 5.21 -17.10
C SER A 71 27.31 5.71 -18.49
N ARG A 72 27.71 6.96 -18.74
CA ARG A 72 28.03 7.43 -20.08
C ARG A 72 29.48 7.01 -20.34
N ARG A 73 29.74 6.53 -21.56
CA ARG A 73 30.98 5.91 -22.11
C ARG A 73 31.05 4.40 -21.78
N PHE A 74 31.17 3.45 -22.70
CA PHE A 74 31.81 3.36 -24.03
C PHE A 74 30.92 2.51 -24.97
N GLY A 75 30.99 2.55 -26.29
CA GLY A 75 32.11 2.99 -27.11
C GLY A 75 31.69 3.41 -28.52
N HIS A 76 32.64 4.13 -29.10
CA HIS A 76 32.77 4.56 -30.47
C HIS A 76 33.34 3.37 -31.26
N GLU A 77 32.71 2.97 -32.35
CA GLU A 77 33.29 2.51 -33.63
C GLU A 77 32.20 1.97 -34.55
#